data_AF-A0A962KAE4-F1
#
_entry.id   AF-A0A962KAE4-F1
#
_cell.length_a   1.000
_cell.length_b   1.000
_cell.length_c   1.000
_cell.angle_alpha   90.00
_cell.angle_beta   90.00
_cell.angle_gamma   90.00
#
_symmetry.space_group_name_H-M   'P 1'
#
loop_
_entity.id
_entity.type
_entity.pdbx_description
1 polymer ?
#
loop_
_entity_poly.entity_id
_entity_poly.type
_entity_poly.pdbx_seq_one_letter_code
_entity_poly.pdbx_strand_id
1 'polypeptide(L)' 'MTTENASGHGFKEALYEVIFGYESRAGRIFDLGLIIMIMVSVIAVVLDSVGAFHLRHGELLSSLEWFFTIAFTIEYILR' A
#
# COMPACT_ATOMS: atom_id res chain seq x y z
N MET A 1 52.36 -4.91 -6.28
CA MET A 1 52.11 -3.46 -6.12
C MET A 1 50.93 -3.13 -7.02
N THR A 2 49.69 -3.22 -6.51
CA THR A 2 48.85 -2.08 -6.02
C THR A 2 48.59 -1.09 -7.17
N THR A 3 47.40 -0.99 -7.75
CA THR A 3 46.11 -0.53 -7.16
C THR A 3 44.92 -1.29 -7.80
N GLU A 4 43.99 -1.88 -7.06
CA GLU A 4 42.74 -1.28 -6.54
C GLU A 4 42.02 -0.25 -7.46
N ASN A 5 40.82 -0.68 -7.89
CA ASN A 5 39.54 0.04 -7.93
C ASN A 5 39.16 0.96 -9.11
N ALA A 6 37.96 0.69 -9.68
CA ALA A 6 36.89 1.61 -10.10
C ALA A 6 36.10 1.01 -11.29
N SER A 7 35.36 -0.08 -11.08
CA SER A 7 33.92 -0.05 -10.78
C SER A 7 33.05 0.00 -12.04
N GLY A 8 32.54 -1.18 -12.44
CA GLY A 8 31.55 -1.38 -13.51
C GLY A 8 30.18 -0.80 -13.15
N HIS A 9 30.16 0.53 -13.00
CA HIS A 9 29.12 1.26 -12.30
C HIS A 9 28.11 1.93 -13.23
N GLY A 10 28.36 2.06 -14.53
CA GLY A 10 27.39 2.67 -15.45
C GLY A 10 26.03 1.93 -15.52
N PHE A 11 26.04 0.59 -15.62
CA PHE A 11 24.80 -0.16 -15.78
C PHE A 11 24.08 -0.42 -14.45
N LYS A 12 24.86 -0.55 -13.36
CA LYS A 12 24.33 -0.77 -12.02
C LYS A 12 23.74 0.51 -11.44
N GLU A 13 24.37 1.67 -11.62
CA GLU A 13 23.84 2.96 -11.20
C GLU A 13 22.69 3.44 -12.10
N ALA A 14 22.74 3.16 -13.41
CA ALA A 14 21.59 3.42 -14.29
C ALA A 14 20.37 2.55 -13.94
N LEU A 15 20.55 1.27 -13.60
CA LEU A 15 19.45 0.43 -13.09
C LEU A 15 18.99 0.87 -11.70
N TYR A 16 19.91 1.35 -10.86
CA TYR A 16 19.59 1.89 -9.56
C TYR A 16 18.74 3.16 -9.71
N GLU A 17 19.06 4.07 -10.63
CA GLU A 17 18.30 5.29 -10.90
C GLU A 17 16.99 5.01 -11.66
N VAL A 18 16.91 3.97 -12.49
CA VAL A 18 15.64 3.54 -13.11
C VAL A 18 14.70 2.88 -12.09
N ILE A 19 15.22 2.22 -11.05
CA ILE A 19 14.43 1.59 -9.97
C ILE A 19 14.16 2.56 -8.80
N PHE A 20 15.08 3.49 -8.50
CA PHE A 20 14.99 4.42 -7.36
C PHE A 20 14.79 5.90 -7.74
N GLY A 21 15.02 6.30 -8.99
CA GLY A 21 15.08 7.71 -9.40
C GLY A 21 13.73 8.40 -9.63
N TYR A 22 12.62 7.65 -9.56
CA TYR A 22 11.28 8.19 -9.82
C TYR A 22 10.24 7.92 -8.74
N GLU A 23 10.62 7.29 -7.62
CA GLU A 23 9.73 7.26 -6.46
C GLU A 23 9.76 8.62 -5.77
N SER A 24 8.93 9.54 -6.26
CA SER A 24 8.63 10.75 -5.52
C SER A 24 8.30 10.35 -4.07
N ARG A 25 8.88 11.04 -3.08
CA ARG A 25 8.56 10.79 -1.66
C ARG A 25 7.05 10.76 -1.41
N ALA A 26 6.30 11.52 -2.20
CA ALA A 26 4.84 11.55 -2.19
C ALA A 26 4.22 10.22 -2.65
N GLY A 27 4.68 9.65 -3.78
CA GLY A 27 4.17 8.37 -4.31
C GLY A 27 4.42 7.20 -3.36
N ARG A 28 5.61 7.15 -2.73
CA ARG A 28 5.95 6.10 -1.77
C ARG A 28 5.11 6.16 -0.48
N ILE A 29 4.81 7.37 0.01
CA ILE A 29 3.94 7.56 1.19
C ILE A 29 2.49 7.22 0.85
N PHE A 30 2.04 7.58 -0.36
CA PHE A 30 0.73 7.23 -0.87
C PHE A 30 0.55 5.71 -0.93
N ASP A 31 1.47 5.00 -1.59
CA ASP A 31 1.44 3.54 -1.71
C ASP A 31 1.43 2.83 -0.34
N LEU A 32 2.22 3.33 0.61
CA LEU A 32 2.25 2.78 1.96
C LEU A 32 0.92 3.01 2.70
N GLY A 33 0.34 4.20 2.58
CA GLY A 33 -0.98 4.51 3.15
C GLY A 33 -2.08 3.61 2.57
N LEU A 34 -1.97 3.32 1.28
CA LEU A 34 -2.88 2.48 0.51
C LEU A 34 -2.83 1.02 0.98
N ILE A 35 -1.62 0.47 1.12
CA ILE A 35 -1.40 -0.88 1.68
C ILE A 35 -1.97 -0.98 3.10
N ILE A 36 -1.74 0.02 3.95
CA ILE A 36 -2.29 0.05 5.31
C ILE A 36 -3.82 0.08 5.27
N MET A 37 -4.42 0.87 4.37
CA MET A 37 -5.87 0.94 4.19
C MET A 37 -6.45 -0.42 3.78
N ILE A 38 -5.81 -1.13 2.83
CA ILE A 38 -6.20 -2.48 2.41
C ILE A 38 -6.18 -3.44 3.60
N MET A 39 -5.10 -3.42 4.40
CA MET A 39 -5.01 -4.30 5.56
C MET A 39 -6.11 -4.05 6.58
N VAL A 40 -6.40 -2.78 6.91
CA VAL A 40 -7.45 -2.42 7.87
C VAL A 40 -8.83 -2.84 7.34
N SER A 41 -9.10 -2.66 6.05
CA SER A 41 -10.34 -3.10 5.42
C SER A 41 -10.54 -4.61 5.54
N VAL A 42 -9.52 -5.40 5.17
CA VAL A 42 -9.60 -6.85 5.25
C VAL A 42 -9.85 -7.30 6.69
N ILE A 43 -9.19 -6.69 7.67
CA ILE A 43 -9.44 -6.99 9.09
C ILE A 43 -10.88 -6.64 9.49
N ALA A 44 -11.41 -5.49 9.07
CA ALA A 44 -12.78 -5.09 9.35
C ALA A 44 -13.80 -6.07 8.77
N VAL A 45 -13.61 -6.50 7.51
CA VAL A 45 -14.47 -7.49 6.83
C VAL A 45 -14.37 -8.86 7.51
N VAL A 46 -13.17 -9.29 7.89
CA VAL A 46 -12.99 -10.58 8.61
C VAL A 46 -13.65 -10.52 9.99
N LEU A 47 -13.55 -9.40 10.71
CA LEU A 47 -14.26 -9.20 11.98
C LEU A 47 -15.78 -9.20 11.79
N ASP A 48 -16.28 -8.67 10.67
CA ASP A 48 -17.71 -8.76 10.34
C ASP A 48 -18.18 -10.17 10.06
N SER A 49 -17.33 -10.99 9.41
CA SER A 49 -17.64 -12.40 9.16
C SER A 49 -17.80 -13.24 10.44
N VAL A 50 -17.27 -12.76 11.58
CA VAL A 50 -17.46 -13.40 12.88
C VAL A 50 -18.82 -12.96 13.46
N GLY A 51 -19.84 -13.78 13.27
CA GLY A 51 -21.23 -13.48 13.64
C GLY A 51 -21.48 -13.08 15.10
N ALA A 52 -20.55 -13.32 16.02
CA ALA A 52 -20.62 -12.83 17.40
C ALA A 52 -20.53 -11.29 17.52
N PHE A 53 -19.86 -10.61 16.58
CA PHE A 53 -19.76 -9.15 16.52
C PHE A 53 -20.96 -8.51 15.80
N HIS A 54 -21.50 -9.20 14.79
CA HIS A 54 -22.58 -8.72 13.94
C HIS A 54 -23.89 -8.48 14.71
N LEU A 55 -24.20 -9.31 15.72
CA LEU A 55 -25.43 -9.19 16.53
C LEU A 55 -25.54 -7.87 17.32
N ARG A 56 -24.43 -7.18 17.58
CA ARG A 56 -24.41 -5.92 18.37
C ARG A 56 -23.88 -4.72 17.59
N HIS A 57 -23.11 -4.95 16.53
CA HIS A 57 -22.46 -3.88 15.76
C HIS A 57 -22.72 -3.96 14.24
N GLY A 58 -23.64 -4.81 13.76
CA GLY A 58 -23.90 -5.00 12.33
C GLY A 58 -24.06 -3.70 11.51
N GLU A 59 -24.81 -2.70 12.01
CA GLU A 59 -24.94 -1.42 11.30
C GLU A 59 -23.61 -0.64 11.17
N LEU A 60 -22.77 -0.71 12.19
CA LEU A 60 -21.44 -0.07 12.21
C LEU A 60 -20.50 -0.76 11.22
N LEU A 61 -20.53 -2.10 11.17
CA LEU A 61 -19.70 -2.88 10.25
C LEU A 61 -20.18 -2.74 8.80
N SER A 62 -21.48 -2.73 8.53
CA SER A 62 -22.02 -2.43 7.19
C SER A 62 -21.66 -1.01 6.73
N SER A 63 -21.69 -0.02 7.64
CA SER A 63 -21.25 1.35 7.30
C SER A 63 -19.75 1.41 6.97
N LEU A 64 -18.92 0.66 7.71
CA LEU A 64 -17.48 0.54 7.43
C LEU A 64 -17.21 -0.16 6.10
N GLU A 65 -17.96 -1.22 5.77
CA GLU A 65 -17.85 -1.94 4.51
C GLU A 65 -18.12 -1.01 3.32
N TRP A 66 -19.20 -0.24 3.38
CA TRP A 66 -19.52 0.77 2.36
C TRP A 66 -18.46 1.88 2.28
N PHE A 67 -17.96 2.36 3.43
CA PHE A 67 -16.88 3.34 3.48
C PHE A 67 -15.62 2.83 2.78
N PHE A 68 -15.14 1.61 3.11
CA PHE A 68 -13.95 1.03 2.51
C PHE A 68 -14.15 0.74 1.02
N THR A 69 -15.31 0.24 0.63
CA THR A 69 -15.65 0.00 -0.79
C THR A 69 -15.54 1.28 -1.61
N ILE A 70 -16.11 2.38 -1.12
CA ILE A 70 -16.02 3.68 -1.79
C ILE A 70 -14.57 4.20 -1.79
N ALA A 71 -13.86 4.09 -0.67
CA ALA A 71 -12.47 4.55 -0.56
C ALA A 71 -11.54 3.82 -1.55
N PHE A 72 -11.63 2.49 -1.67
CA PHE A 72 -10.87 1.74 -2.67
C PHE A 72 -11.33 2.03 -4.09
N THR A 73 -12.62 2.26 -4.32
CA THR A 73 -13.09 2.60 -5.66
C THR A 73 -12.49 3.94 -6.12
N ILE A 74 -12.44 4.95 -5.24
CA ILE A 74 -11.83 6.24 -5.54
C ILE A 74 -10.33 6.09 -5.76
N GLU A 75 -9.66 5.33 -4.89
CA GLU A 75 -8.24 5.03 -5.03
C GLU A 75 -7.93 4.34 -6.35
N TYR A 76 -8.69 3.31 -6.71
CA TYR A 76 -8.55 2.56 -7.95
C TYR A 76 -8.72 3.44 -9.19
N ILE A 77 -9.55 4.49 -9.11
CA ILE A 77 -9.72 5.46 -10.22
C ILE A 77 -8.55 6.46 -10.27
N LEU A 78 -7.98 6.83 -9.12
CA LEU A 78 -6.86 7.76 -9.02
C LEU A 78 -5.52 7.12 -9.39
N ARG A 79 -5.44 5.79 -9.33
CA ARG A 79 -4.28 4.98 -9.69
C ARG A 79 -4.32 4.55 -11.16
#